data_AF-A0A095SVA6-F1
#
_entry.id   AF-A0A095SVA6-F1
#
_cell.length_a   1.000
_cell.length_b   1.000
_cell.length_c   1.000
_cell.angle_alpha   90.00
_cell.angle_beta   90.00
_cell.angle_gamma   90.00
#
_symmetry.space_group_name_H-M   'P 1'
#
loop_
_entity.id
_entity.type
_entity.pdbx_description
1 polymer ?
#
loop_
_entity_poly.entity_id
_entity_poly.type
_entity_poly.pdbx_seq_one_letter_code
_entity_poly.pdbx_strand_id
1 'polypeptide(L)'
;MFDRKKSVPKFATSPSAGTLPAIIETSVNMTRLNRIETYLNDFLENNIFELDLFYRTTQEQRQWGIYKLENGAEILDFLNSVNSNIEEHLKYPSLVPNRFTTPDELLTFLKNFKEYIEKNSYLLNENEINEKTSYIIRDFIEFKNKIIKAIDYTFEIYDLEDENILLYQQLRYHLIKENVHLFVEDLKSIFSSVSYAIAKESEGYYHANVYLILKLLGFEIIPEDTTNIGRIDCVIRFSNKIYILEFKFSLDSDDSQEALDQIIEKEYASKYKLEKKPIFALGISFNQNIRNIKNYKFQKL
;
A
#
# COMPACT_ATOMS: atom_id res chain seq x y z
N MET A 1 -52.86 38.46 22.87
CA MET A 1 -51.48 38.98 22.83
C MET A 1 -50.56 37.96 23.48
N PHE A 2 -50.09 36.95 22.72
CA PHE A 2 -48.96 36.09 23.07
C PHE A 2 -48.42 35.50 21.76
N ASP A 3 -47.27 36.02 21.36
CA ASP A 3 -46.60 35.79 20.08
C ASP A 3 -45.52 34.71 20.29
N ARG A 4 -45.73 33.49 19.77
CA ARG A 4 -44.73 32.40 19.83
C ARG A 4 -43.96 32.36 18.52
N LYS A 5 -42.83 33.07 18.46
CA LYS A 5 -41.79 32.88 17.45
C LYS A 5 -41.22 31.47 17.57
N LYS A 6 -41.46 30.63 16.57
CA LYS A 6 -40.70 29.38 16.34
C LYS A 6 -39.34 29.75 15.75
N SER A 7 -38.28 29.51 16.51
CA SER A 7 -36.89 29.57 16.05
C SER A 7 -36.60 28.39 15.13
N VAL A 8 -36.26 28.68 13.87
CA VAL A 8 -35.71 27.71 12.92
C VAL A 8 -34.22 27.51 13.24
N PRO A 9 -33.71 26.28 13.38
CA PRO A 9 -32.27 26.05 13.51
C PRO A 9 -31.58 26.37 12.19
N LYS A 10 -30.54 27.21 12.23
CA LYS A 10 -29.61 27.43 11.12
C LYS A 10 -28.90 26.11 10.81
N PHE A 11 -28.91 25.72 9.54
CA PHE A 11 -28.12 24.61 9.01
C PHE A 11 -26.64 24.85 9.34
N ALA A 12 -26.04 23.85 10.00
CA ALA A 12 -24.61 23.78 10.19
C ALA A 12 -23.93 23.71 8.82
N THR A 13 -22.91 24.54 8.68
CA THR A 13 -22.01 24.63 7.52
C THR A 13 -21.44 23.27 7.17
N SER A 14 -21.51 22.91 5.89
CA SER A 14 -20.79 21.79 5.28
C SER A 14 -19.30 21.84 5.65
N PRO A 15 -18.62 20.69 5.86
CA PRO A 15 -17.17 20.68 5.95
C PRO A 15 -16.62 21.24 4.64
N SER A 16 -15.65 22.15 4.73
CA SER A 16 -14.88 22.59 3.57
C SER A 16 -14.32 21.35 2.87
N ALA A 17 -14.81 21.06 1.67
CA ALA A 17 -14.25 20.01 0.83
C ALA A 17 -12.81 20.41 0.53
N GLY A 18 -11.85 19.76 1.20
CA GLY A 18 -10.46 19.81 0.78
C GLY A 18 -10.39 19.41 -0.69
N THR A 19 -9.53 20.09 -1.46
CA THR A 19 -9.25 19.70 -2.84
C THR A 19 -8.87 18.22 -2.87
N LEU A 20 -9.50 17.43 -3.74
CA LEU A 20 -9.31 15.98 -3.87
C LEU A 20 -7.82 15.54 -3.77
N PRO A 21 -6.84 16.26 -4.36
CA PRO A 21 -5.42 15.95 -4.20
C PRO A 21 -4.91 16.00 -2.75
N ALA A 22 -5.35 16.97 -1.95
CA ALA A 22 -4.91 17.11 -0.56
C ALA A 22 -5.48 16.00 0.33
N ILE A 23 -6.71 15.55 0.06
CA ILE A 23 -7.33 14.42 0.79
C ILE A 23 -6.60 13.11 0.47
N ILE A 24 -6.21 12.94 -0.80
CA ILE A 24 -5.45 11.77 -1.27
C ILE A 24 -4.03 11.79 -0.70
N GLU A 25 -3.34 12.92 -0.74
CA GLU A 25 -2.00 13.07 -0.16
C GLU A 25 -2.02 12.79 1.36
N THR A 26 -3.05 13.29 2.06
CA THR A 26 -3.24 13.02 3.49
C THR A 26 -3.56 11.54 3.75
N SER A 27 -4.39 10.89 2.93
CA SER A 27 -4.73 9.47 3.12
C SER A 27 -3.56 8.55 2.80
N VAL A 28 -2.75 8.88 1.79
CA VAL A 28 -1.52 8.17 1.42
C VAL A 28 -0.47 8.30 2.52
N ASN A 29 -0.27 9.51 3.05
CA ASN A 29 0.64 9.69 4.19
C ASN A 29 0.17 8.92 5.42
N MET A 30 -1.15 8.86 5.68
CA MET A 30 -1.71 8.04 6.75
C MET A 30 -1.54 6.53 6.48
N THR A 31 -1.63 6.05 5.24
CA THR A 31 -1.38 4.63 4.93
C THR A 31 0.09 4.25 5.04
N ARG A 32 1.01 5.12 4.60
CA ARG A 32 2.46 4.94 4.78
C ARG A 32 2.82 4.91 6.27
N LEU A 33 2.33 5.89 7.02
CA LEU A 33 2.53 6.00 8.47
C LEU A 33 2.02 4.74 9.20
N ASN A 34 0.81 4.27 8.90
CA ASN A 34 0.28 3.06 9.54
C ASN A 34 1.16 1.83 9.29
N ARG A 35 1.75 1.67 8.09
CA ARG A 35 2.65 0.54 7.79
C ARG A 35 3.91 0.60 8.63
N ILE A 36 4.56 1.77 8.69
CA ILE A 36 5.80 1.92 9.45
C ILE A 36 5.56 1.81 10.96
N GLU A 37 4.47 2.36 11.49
CA GLU A 37 4.12 2.21 12.91
C GLU A 37 3.82 0.77 13.27
N THR A 38 3.05 0.07 12.43
CA THR A 38 2.75 -1.36 12.62
C THR A 38 4.03 -2.18 12.65
N TYR A 39 4.90 -1.99 11.66
CA TYR A 39 6.17 -2.71 11.58
C TYR A 39 7.09 -2.42 12.78
N LEU A 40 7.25 -1.15 13.16
CA LEU A 40 8.09 -0.76 14.31
C LEU A 40 7.55 -1.35 15.61
N ASN A 41 6.22 -1.31 15.82
CA ASN A 41 5.59 -1.92 16.97
C ASN A 41 5.81 -3.43 16.99
N ASP A 42 5.55 -4.13 15.88
CA ASP A 42 5.77 -5.57 15.77
C ASP A 42 7.25 -5.93 16.02
N PHE A 43 8.18 -5.17 15.44
CA PHE A 43 9.61 -5.36 15.65
C PHE A 43 9.96 -5.23 17.13
N LEU A 44 9.50 -4.17 17.80
CA LEU A 44 9.77 -3.96 19.21
C LEU A 44 9.12 -5.05 20.07
N GLU A 45 7.84 -5.37 19.88
CA GLU A 45 7.16 -6.42 20.65
C GLU A 45 7.90 -7.76 20.59
N ASN A 46 8.43 -8.12 19.42
CA ASN A 46 9.14 -9.38 19.22
C ASN A 46 10.61 -9.38 19.68
N ASN A 47 11.23 -8.21 19.88
CA ASN A 47 12.68 -8.12 20.21
C ASN A 47 12.97 -7.43 21.55
N ILE A 48 12.01 -6.70 22.13
CA ILE A 48 12.22 -5.86 23.32
C ILE A 48 12.57 -6.69 24.56
N PHE A 49 12.00 -7.89 24.69
CA PHE A 49 12.28 -8.74 25.85
C PHE A 49 13.76 -9.12 25.93
N GLU A 50 14.36 -9.54 24.81
CA GLU A 50 15.77 -9.91 24.74
C GLU A 50 16.67 -8.69 24.98
N LEU A 51 16.31 -7.55 24.38
CA LEU A 51 17.03 -6.28 24.57
C LEU A 51 17.01 -5.82 26.03
N ASP A 52 15.83 -5.80 26.66
CA ASP A 52 15.65 -5.39 28.06
C ASP A 52 16.40 -6.35 29.01
N LEU A 53 16.38 -7.64 28.71
CA LEU A 53 17.11 -8.64 29.49
C LEU A 53 18.63 -8.43 29.37
N PHE A 54 19.13 -8.23 28.17
CA PHE A 54 20.55 -7.93 27.92
C PHE A 54 20.98 -6.63 28.62
N TYR A 55 20.18 -5.58 28.51
CA TYR A 55 20.43 -4.29 29.16
C TYR A 55 20.51 -4.44 30.68
N ARG A 56 19.47 -5.03 31.30
CA ARG A 56 19.41 -5.21 32.76
C ARG A 56 20.56 -6.07 33.29
N THR A 57 20.83 -7.21 32.64
CA THR A 57 21.92 -8.10 33.08
C THR A 57 23.29 -7.45 32.96
N THR A 58 23.53 -6.69 31.88
CA THR A 58 24.76 -5.91 31.71
C THR A 58 24.91 -4.84 32.78
N GLN A 59 23.81 -4.16 33.16
CA GLN A 59 23.80 -3.17 34.24
C GLN A 59 24.07 -3.78 35.61
N GLU A 60 23.42 -4.90 35.94
CA GLU A 60 23.58 -5.60 37.21
C GLU A 60 25.02 -6.10 37.40
N GLN A 61 25.60 -6.62 36.32
CA GLN A 61 26.93 -7.23 36.34
C GLN A 61 28.05 -6.24 36.00
N ARG A 62 27.76 -4.94 35.82
CA ARG A 62 28.69 -3.95 35.25
C ARG A 62 30.09 -3.93 35.89
N GLN A 63 30.19 -4.16 37.20
CA GLN A 63 31.46 -4.18 37.95
C GLN A 63 32.38 -5.36 37.59
N TRP A 64 31.79 -6.49 37.20
CA TRP A 64 32.48 -7.75 36.93
C TRP A 64 32.43 -8.15 35.44
N GLY A 65 31.59 -7.46 34.67
CA GLY A 65 31.40 -7.60 33.23
C GLY A 65 31.94 -6.38 32.48
N ILE A 66 31.06 -5.47 32.07
CA ILE A 66 31.38 -4.40 31.10
C ILE A 66 32.55 -3.51 31.51
N TYR A 67 32.72 -3.15 32.79
CA TYR A 67 33.87 -2.34 33.25
C TYR A 67 35.22 -3.07 33.25
N LYS A 68 35.25 -4.36 32.92
CA LYS A 68 36.49 -5.11 32.67
C LYS A 68 36.96 -5.04 31.22
N LEU A 69 36.14 -4.48 30.32
CA LEU A 69 36.52 -4.23 28.94
C LEU A 69 37.36 -2.94 28.84
N GLU A 70 38.24 -2.92 27.86
CA GLU A 70 38.91 -1.70 27.41
C GLU A 70 37.83 -0.78 26.82
N ASN A 71 37.63 0.40 27.41
CA ASN A 71 36.50 1.31 27.16
C ASN A 71 35.14 0.88 27.73
N GLY A 72 35.12 0.06 28.78
CA GLY A 72 33.88 -0.43 29.40
C GLY A 72 32.90 0.65 29.88
N ALA A 73 33.38 1.84 30.24
CA ALA A 73 32.51 2.95 30.63
C ALA A 73 31.81 3.56 29.40
N GLU A 74 32.56 3.79 28.33
CA GLU A 74 32.06 4.32 27.06
C GLU A 74 31.09 3.34 26.39
N ILE A 75 31.37 2.04 26.44
CA ILE A 75 30.47 1.00 25.91
C ILE A 75 29.16 0.97 26.72
N LEU A 76 29.22 1.16 28.05
CA LEU A 76 28.02 1.23 28.88
C LEU A 76 27.20 2.49 28.57
N ASP A 77 27.85 3.64 28.37
CA ASP A 77 27.18 4.89 27.99
C ASP A 77 26.54 4.78 26.60
N PHE A 78 27.19 4.08 25.66
CA PHE A 78 26.61 3.75 24.37
C PHE A 78 25.37 2.87 24.52
N LEU A 79 25.46 1.79 25.30
CA LEU A 79 24.33 0.91 25.58
C LEU A 79 23.15 1.66 26.25
N ASN A 80 23.44 2.53 27.21
CA ASN A 80 22.44 3.38 27.86
C ASN A 80 21.72 4.28 26.85
N SER A 81 22.49 4.92 25.96
CA SER A 81 21.94 5.82 24.96
C SER A 81 21.04 5.08 23.97
N VAL A 82 21.43 3.89 23.53
CA VAL A 82 20.59 3.03 22.67
C VAL A 82 19.29 2.65 23.38
N ASN A 83 19.38 2.20 24.64
CA ASN A 83 18.21 1.80 25.42
C ASN A 83 17.25 2.97 25.66
N SER A 84 17.75 4.14 26.08
CA SER A 84 16.93 5.34 26.31
C SER A 84 16.21 5.79 25.04
N ASN A 85 16.87 5.78 23.88
CA ASN A 85 16.21 6.18 22.63
C ASN A 85 15.01 5.27 22.29
N ILE A 86 15.12 3.97 22.57
CA ILE A 86 14.04 3.01 22.32
C ILE A 86 12.90 3.21 23.33
N GLU A 87 13.20 3.23 24.63
CA GLU A 87 12.20 3.34 25.70
C GLU A 87 11.46 4.69 25.67
N GLU A 88 12.17 5.78 25.43
CA GLU A 88 11.61 7.13 25.53
C GLU A 88 10.85 7.57 24.28
N HIS A 89 11.22 7.06 23.11
CA HIS A 89 10.67 7.54 21.83
C HIS A 89 9.92 6.49 21.01
N LEU A 90 10.32 5.21 21.04
CA LEU A 90 9.80 4.20 20.11
C LEU A 90 8.82 3.20 20.76
N LYS A 91 8.87 3.02 22.08
CA LYS A 91 7.99 2.08 22.81
C LYS A 91 6.59 2.65 23.10
N TYR A 92 5.88 3.07 22.06
CA TYR A 92 4.53 3.63 22.19
C TYR A 92 3.60 3.05 21.11
N PRO A 93 2.34 2.70 21.45
CA PRO A 93 1.40 2.10 20.50
C PRO A 93 1.13 2.94 19.23
N SER A 94 1.28 4.26 19.33
CA SER A 94 1.18 5.19 18.20
C SER A 94 2.25 6.26 18.37
N LEU A 95 3.06 6.46 17.34
CA LEU A 95 4.24 7.32 17.36
C LEU A 95 3.89 8.73 16.87
N VAL A 96 3.06 8.86 15.84
CA VAL A 96 2.54 10.12 15.30
C VAL A 96 1.02 10.13 15.51
N PRO A 97 0.45 11.21 16.09
CA PRO A 97 1.10 12.45 16.50
C PRO A 97 1.67 12.43 17.94
N ASN A 98 1.62 11.29 18.65
CA ASN A 98 1.81 11.28 20.12
C ASN A 98 3.25 11.55 20.57
N ARG A 99 4.24 10.97 19.88
CA ARG A 99 5.67 11.15 20.13
C ARG A 99 6.36 12.07 19.13
N PHE A 100 5.89 12.07 17.90
CA PHE A 100 6.39 12.93 16.83
C PHE A 100 5.21 13.68 16.22
N THR A 101 5.38 14.97 15.95
CA THR A 101 4.31 15.84 15.44
C THR A 101 3.94 15.47 14.01
N THR A 102 4.93 15.02 13.23
CA THR A 102 4.77 14.65 11.81
C THR A 102 5.54 13.37 11.48
N PRO A 103 5.19 12.68 10.38
CA PRO A 103 5.99 11.57 9.87
C PRO A 103 7.45 11.96 9.61
N ASP A 104 7.71 13.15 9.10
CA ASP A 104 9.07 13.64 8.83
C ASP A 104 9.91 13.78 10.11
N GLU A 105 9.29 14.18 11.23
CA GLU A 105 9.97 14.22 12.53
C GLU A 105 10.37 12.81 13.00
N LEU A 106 9.48 11.82 12.85
CA LEU A 106 9.78 10.42 13.15
C LEU A 106 10.93 9.90 12.29
N LEU A 107 10.89 10.13 10.97
CA LEU A 107 11.94 9.68 10.04
C LEU A 107 13.27 10.37 10.33
N THR A 108 13.25 11.66 10.67
CA THR A 108 14.45 12.40 11.06
C THR A 108 15.05 11.83 12.34
N PHE A 109 14.22 11.49 13.33
CA PHE A 109 14.68 10.82 14.55
C PHE A 109 15.32 9.46 14.24
N LEU A 110 14.66 8.60 13.46
CA LEU A 110 15.17 7.28 13.11
C LEU A 110 16.51 7.37 12.37
N LYS A 111 16.65 8.33 11.45
CA LYS A 111 17.91 8.61 10.75
C LYS A 111 19.01 8.99 11.73
N ASN A 112 18.77 9.98 12.58
CA ASN A 112 19.75 10.44 13.57
C ASN A 112 20.13 9.34 14.57
N PHE A 113 19.16 8.51 14.96
CA PHE A 113 19.37 7.39 15.86
C PHE A 113 20.27 6.33 15.21
N LYS A 114 20.00 5.96 13.95
CA LYS A 114 20.87 5.07 13.17
C LYS A 114 22.29 5.64 13.05
N GLU A 115 22.44 6.91 12.66
CA GLU A 115 23.74 7.57 12.52
C GLU A 115 24.51 7.58 13.84
N TYR A 116 23.84 7.80 14.97
CA TYR A 116 24.44 7.69 16.30
C TYR A 116 24.97 6.28 16.57
N ILE A 117 24.17 5.25 16.29
CA ILE A 117 24.56 3.85 16.48
C ILE A 117 25.78 3.50 15.62
N GLU A 118 25.76 3.86 14.35
CA GLU A 118 26.85 3.60 13.40
C GLU A 118 28.13 4.32 13.83
N LYS A 119 28.02 5.59 14.22
CA LYS A 119 29.16 6.40 14.67
C LYS A 119 29.83 5.83 15.90
N ASN A 120 29.10 5.24 16.86
CA ASN A 120 29.67 4.67 18.09
C ASN A 120 30.04 3.19 17.96
N SER A 121 29.78 2.57 16.80
CA SER A 121 30.03 1.14 16.58
C SER A 121 31.51 0.73 16.70
N TYR A 122 32.44 1.66 16.55
CA TYR A 122 33.88 1.39 16.72
C TYR A 122 34.26 0.99 18.15
N LEU A 123 33.40 1.27 19.14
CA LEU A 123 33.60 0.86 20.53
C LEU A 123 33.39 -0.66 20.72
N LEU A 124 32.75 -1.33 19.76
CA LEU A 124 32.40 -2.75 19.85
C LEU A 124 33.37 -3.63 19.03
N ASN A 125 34.68 -3.51 19.28
CA ASN A 125 35.69 -4.28 18.55
C ASN A 125 35.88 -5.70 19.13
N GLU A 126 35.83 -6.71 18.27
CA GLU A 126 36.01 -8.13 18.65
C GLU A 126 37.45 -8.52 19.00
N ASN A 127 38.44 -7.66 18.73
CA ASN A 127 39.86 -7.97 18.95
C ASN A 127 40.31 -7.84 20.43
N GLU A 128 39.48 -7.26 21.29
CA GLU A 128 39.74 -7.05 22.73
C GLU A 128 38.89 -7.98 23.62
N ILE A 129 38.57 -9.16 23.10
CA ILE A 129 37.77 -10.16 23.80
C ILE A 129 38.61 -10.83 24.90
N ASN A 130 38.37 -10.45 26.15
CA ASN A 130 38.69 -11.29 27.31
C ASN A 130 37.64 -12.41 27.41
N GLU A 131 38.05 -13.68 27.53
CA GLU A 131 37.16 -14.87 27.47
C GLU A 131 35.90 -14.79 28.36
N LYS A 132 35.93 -13.99 29.43
CA LYS A 132 34.84 -13.87 30.42
C LYS A 132 33.79 -12.80 30.09
N THR A 133 34.09 -11.84 29.20
CA THR A 133 33.20 -10.70 28.91
C THR A 133 32.85 -10.57 27.43
N SER A 134 33.30 -11.53 26.61
CA SER A 134 33.08 -11.64 25.15
C SER A 134 31.61 -11.54 24.74
N TYR A 135 30.72 -12.11 25.55
CA TYR A 135 29.30 -12.17 25.23
C TYR A 135 28.65 -10.78 25.21
N ILE A 136 29.11 -9.84 26.06
CA ILE A 136 28.54 -8.49 26.13
C ILE A 136 28.73 -7.78 24.79
N ILE A 137 29.93 -7.84 24.22
CA ILE A 137 30.25 -7.20 22.94
C ILE A 137 29.50 -7.90 21.80
N ARG A 138 29.56 -9.23 21.76
CA ARG A 138 28.87 -10.01 20.71
C ARG A 138 27.37 -9.76 20.70
N ASP A 139 26.72 -9.84 21.85
CA ASP A 139 25.29 -9.69 21.98
C ASP A 139 24.89 -8.22 21.68
N PHE A 140 25.69 -7.23 22.11
CA PHE A 140 25.47 -5.83 21.73
C PHE A 140 25.60 -5.62 20.21
N ILE A 141 26.60 -6.20 19.55
CA ILE A 141 26.75 -6.15 18.09
C ILE A 141 25.49 -6.72 17.42
N GLU A 142 24.97 -7.86 17.90
CA GLU A 142 23.76 -8.46 17.36
C GLU A 142 22.55 -7.53 17.48
N PHE A 143 22.27 -7.01 18.68
CA PHE A 143 21.16 -6.10 18.91
C PHE A 143 21.27 -4.82 18.08
N LYS A 144 22.46 -4.23 18.05
CA LYS A 144 22.77 -3.06 17.25
C LYS A 144 22.43 -3.29 15.77
N ASN A 145 22.87 -4.42 15.22
CA ASN A 145 22.63 -4.76 13.82
C ASN A 145 21.14 -5.04 13.55
N LYS A 146 20.41 -5.67 14.49
CA LYS A 146 18.95 -5.84 14.39
C LYS A 146 18.24 -4.49 14.32
N ILE A 147 18.61 -3.53 15.18
CA ILE A 147 18.02 -2.18 15.21
C ILE A 147 18.30 -1.43 13.91
N ILE A 148 19.54 -1.42 13.42
CA ILE A 148 19.90 -0.76 12.16
C ILE A 148 19.06 -1.32 11.00
N LYS A 149 18.97 -2.65 10.89
CA LYS A 149 18.18 -3.31 9.84
C LYS A 149 16.69 -2.97 9.93
N ALA A 150 16.15 -2.87 11.14
CA ALA A 150 14.76 -2.48 11.33
C ALA A 150 14.51 -1.02 10.90
N ILE A 151 15.44 -0.11 11.24
CA ILE A 151 15.38 1.28 10.78
C ILE A 151 15.46 1.35 9.25
N ASP A 152 16.39 0.63 8.63
CA ASP A 152 16.53 0.59 7.17
C ASP A 152 15.27 0.07 6.48
N TYR A 153 14.72 -1.04 6.97
CA TYR A 153 13.48 -1.58 6.44
C TYR A 153 12.28 -0.64 6.67
N THR A 154 12.30 0.16 7.74
CA THR A 154 11.28 1.20 7.96
C THR A 154 11.32 2.26 6.86
N PHE A 155 12.52 2.72 6.48
CA PHE A 155 12.68 3.64 5.34
C PHE A 155 12.23 2.98 4.02
N GLU A 156 12.62 1.72 3.78
CA GLU A 156 12.15 0.99 2.60
C GLU A 156 10.62 0.91 2.54
N ILE A 157 9.95 0.54 3.63
CA ILE A 157 8.48 0.48 3.70
C ILE A 157 7.85 1.86 3.49
N TYR A 158 8.45 2.92 4.02
CA TYR A 158 7.96 4.28 3.86
C TYR A 158 8.06 4.77 2.40
N ASP A 159 9.18 4.44 1.75
CA ASP A 159 9.51 4.86 0.38
C ASP A 159 8.88 3.97 -0.70
N LEU A 160 8.36 2.78 -0.36
CA LEU A 160 7.60 1.95 -1.29
C LEU A 160 6.40 2.73 -1.87
N GLU A 161 6.52 3.11 -3.14
CA GLU A 161 5.56 3.97 -3.85
C GLU A 161 4.13 3.41 -3.82
N ASP A 162 3.22 4.17 -3.19
CA ASP A 162 1.77 3.92 -3.15
C ASP A 162 1.03 4.26 -4.46
N GLU A 163 1.67 4.84 -5.48
CA GLU A 163 0.96 5.31 -6.70
C GLU A 163 0.28 4.18 -7.47
N ASN A 164 0.96 3.02 -7.61
CA ASN A 164 0.37 1.83 -8.23
C ASN A 164 -0.71 1.19 -7.34
N ILE A 165 -0.63 1.37 -6.02
CA ILE A 165 -1.63 0.88 -5.05
C ILE A 165 -2.87 1.77 -5.06
N LEU A 166 -2.74 3.08 -5.25
CA LEU A 166 -3.87 4.02 -5.28
C LEU A 166 -4.74 3.80 -6.52
N LEU A 167 -4.14 3.72 -7.70
CA LEU A 167 -4.86 3.45 -8.95
C LEU A 167 -5.54 2.07 -8.91
N TYR A 168 -4.86 1.07 -8.35
CA TYR A 168 -5.43 -0.25 -8.06
C TYR A 168 -6.64 -0.17 -7.14
N GLN A 169 -6.49 0.44 -5.96
CA GLN A 169 -7.56 0.54 -4.99
C GLN A 169 -8.74 1.31 -5.57
N GLN A 170 -8.50 2.38 -6.33
CA GLN A 170 -9.53 3.19 -6.96
C GLN A 170 -10.32 2.40 -8.02
N LEU A 171 -9.66 1.86 -9.04
CA LEU A 171 -10.30 1.06 -10.10
C LEU A 171 -11.04 -0.16 -9.52
N ARG A 172 -10.42 -0.86 -8.56
CA ARG A 172 -11.06 -2.01 -7.89
C ARG A 172 -12.27 -1.57 -7.07
N TYR A 173 -12.16 -0.47 -6.33
CA TYR A 173 -13.25 0.07 -5.53
C TYR A 173 -14.45 0.46 -6.39
N HIS A 174 -14.21 1.05 -7.57
CA HIS A 174 -15.28 1.37 -8.51
C HIS A 174 -16.09 0.13 -8.91
N LEU A 175 -15.44 -0.98 -9.27
CA LEU A 175 -16.14 -2.23 -9.58
C LEU A 175 -16.77 -2.90 -8.34
N ILE A 176 -16.11 -2.83 -7.17
CA ILE A 176 -16.71 -3.30 -5.89
C ILE A 176 -18.02 -2.54 -5.58
N LYS A 177 -18.08 -1.24 -5.88
CA LYS A 177 -19.26 -0.40 -5.69
C LYS A 177 -20.18 -0.32 -6.91
N GLU A 178 -19.89 -1.09 -7.96
CA GLU A 178 -20.68 -1.14 -9.20
C GLU A 178 -20.72 0.20 -9.97
N ASN A 179 -19.78 1.09 -9.68
CA ASN A 179 -19.57 2.36 -10.36
C ASN A 179 -18.77 2.16 -11.66
N VAL A 180 -19.33 1.39 -12.60
CA VAL A 180 -18.69 1.07 -13.89
C VAL A 180 -18.29 2.32 -14.66
N HIS A 181 -19.07 3.40 -14.54
CA HIS A 181 -18.75 4.68 -15.18
C HIS A 181 -17.38 5.23 -14.75
N LEU A 182 -17.13 5.32 -13.44
CA LEU A 182 -15.87 5.84 -12.91
C LEU A 182 -14.70 4.91 -13.27
N PHE A 183 -14.94 3.59 -13.24
CA PHE A 183 -13.95 2.62 -13.68
C PHE A 183 -13.52 2.84 -15.15
N VAL A 184 -14.48 3.08 -16.06
CA VAL A 184 -14.17 3.33 -17.48
C VAL A 184 -13.50 4.69 -17.68
N GLU A 185 -13.88 5.73 -16.94
CA GLU A 185 -13.22 7.04 -17.00
C GLU A 185 -11.75 6.96 -16.55
N ASP A 186 -11.46 6.20 -15.48
CA ASP A 186 -10.08 5.95 -15.04
C ASP A 186 -9.29 5.17 -16.10
N LEU A 187 -9.88 4.15 -16.73
CA LEU A 187 -9.24 3.45 -17.87
C LEU A 187 -8.96 4.41 -19.05
N LYS A 188 -9.90 5.30 -19.40
CA LYS A 188 -9.69 6.31 -20.44
C LYS A 188 -8.53 7.25 -20.10
N SER A 189 -8.37 7.61 -18.82
CA SER A 189 -7.26 8.42 -18.35
C SER A 189 -5.92 7.71 -18.57
N ILE A 190 -5.83 6.42 -18.20
CA ILE A 190 -4.64 5.58 -18.42
C ILE A 190 -4.30 5.48 -19.91
N PHE A 191 -5.29 5.24 -20.78
CA PHE A 191 -5.03 5.19 -22.22
C PHE A 191 -4.58 6.54 -22.79
N SER A 192 -5.14 7.65 -22.28
CA SER A 192 -4.72 9.00 -22.68
C SER A 192 -3.27 9.34 -22.33
N SER A 193 -2.70 8.70 -21.29
CA SER A 193 -1.30 8.91 -20.92
C SER A 193 -0.30 8.12 -21.78
N VAL A 194 -0.76 7.19 -22.62
CA VAL A 194 0.12 6.41 -23.50
C VAL A 194 0.55 7.27 -24.69
N SER A 195 1.86 7.44 -24.87
CA SER A 195 2.40 8.21 -25.99
C SER A 195 1.98 7.62 -27.33
N TYR A 196 1.54 8.49 -28.24
CA TYR A 196 1.14 8.16 -29.60
C TYR A 196 2.27 7.49 -30.40
N ALA A 197 3.53 7.68 -30.00
CA ALA A 197 4.72 7.11 -30.64
C ALA A 197 4.89 5.61 -30.36
N ILE A 198 4.30 5.09 -29.28
CA ILE A 198 4.38 3.68 -28.87
C ILE A 198 3.03 2.95 -28.97
N ALA A 199 1.94 3.69 -29.15
CA ALA A 199 0.62 3.12 -29.35
C ALA A 199 0.52 2.37 -30.69
N LYS A 200 -0.04 1.16 -30.66
CA LYS A 200 -0.42 0.41 -31.86
C LYS A 200 -1.93 0.43 -32.05
N GLU A 201 -2.36 0.54 -33.30
CA GLU A 201 -3.77 0.65 -33.67
C GLU A 201 -4.33 -0.72 -34.05
N SER A 202 -4.38 -1.64 -33.10
CA SER A 202 -4.98 -2.96 -33.30
C SER A 202 -5.78 -3.42 -32.09
N GLU A 203 -6.82 -4.21 -32.35
CA GLU A 203 -7.65 -4.83 -31.31
C GLU A 203 -6.80 -5.57 -30.27
N GLY A 204 -5.88 -6.43 -30.72
CA GLY A 204 -4.97 -7.16 -29.85
C GLY A 204 -4.08 -6.28 -28.96
N TYR A 205 -3.74 -5.04 -29.39
CA TYR A 205 -3.00 -4.09 -28.55
C TYR A 205 -3.85 -3.62 -27.37
N TYR A 206 -5.10 -3.21 -27.61
CA TYR A 206 -6.00 -2.78 -26.54
C TYR A 206 -6.37 -3.93 -25.61
N HIS A 207 -6.66 -5.13 -26.15
CA HIS A 207 -6.97 -6.30 -25.35
C HIS A 207 -5.80 -6.66 -24.42
N ALA A 208 -4.57 -6.70 -24.96
CA ALA A 208 -3.38 -6.99 -24.18
C ALA A 208 -3.12 -5.93 -23.09
N ASN A 209 -3.33 -4.64 -23.39
CA ASN A 209 -3.15 -3.58 -22.41
C ASN A 209 -4.19 -3.62 -21.30
N VAL A 210 -5.49 -3.81 -21.62
CA VAL A 210 -6.52 -3.98 -20.58
C VAL A 210 -6.20 -5.18 -19.71
N TYR A 211 -5.81 -6.31 -20.32
CA TYR A 211 -5.38 -7.50 -19.57
C TYR A 211 -4.21 -7.19 -18.62
N LEU A 212 -3.14 -6.55 -19.12
CA LEU A 212 -1.97 -6.20 -18.31
C LEU A 212 -2.33 -5.24 -17.18
N ILE A 213 -3.14 -4.20 -17.46
CA ILE A 213 -3.64 -3.26 -16.47
C ILE A 213 -4.39 -4.04 -15.39
N LEU A 214 -5.41 -4.82 -15.74
CA LEU A 214 -6.19 -5.59 -14.76
C LEU A 214 -5.32 -6.58 -13.96
N LYS A 215 -4.32 -7.22 -14.60
CA LYS A 215 -3.43 -8.17 -13.93
C LYS A 215 -2.51 -7.49 -12.92
N LEU A 216 -1.89 -6.37 -13.31
CA LEU A 216 -1.01 -5.57 -12.44
C LEU A 216 -1.79 -4.96 -11.28
N LEU A 217 -3.02 -4.55 -11.55
CA LEU A 217 -3.99 -4.11 -10.56
C LEU A 217 -4.65 -5.31 -9.83
N GLY A 218 -3.97 -6.46 -9.65
CA GLY A 218 -4.39 -7.52 -8.71
C GLY A 218 -5.81 -8.10 -8.87
N PHE A 219 -6.47 -7.92 -10.01
CA PHE A 219 -7.78 -8.51 -10.25
C PHE A 219 -7.64 -10.02 -10.51
N GLU A 220 -8.58 -10.81 -10.00
CA GLU A 220 -8.72 -12.20 -10.44
C GLU A 220 -9.37 -12.18 -11.83
N ILE A 221 -8.55 -12.33 -12.86
CA ILE A 221 -9.00 -12.28 -14.25
C ILE A 221 -8.79 -13.60 -14.99
N ILE A 222 -9.74 -13.93 -15.86
CA ILE A 222 -9.62 -15.02 -16.83
C ILE A 222 -9.66 -14.37 -18.23
N PRO A 223 -8.49 -14.22 -18.89
CA PRO A 223 -8.45 -13.73 -20.26
C PRO A 223 -8.84 -14.85 -21.24
N GLU A 224 -9.43 -14.47 -22.38
CA GLU A 224 -9.70 -15.38 -23.50
C GLU A 224 -10.43 -16.66 -23.07
N ASP A 225 -11.45 -16.49 -22.23
CA ASP A 225 -12.13 -17.58 -21.55
C ASP A 225 -13.03 -18.34 -22.51
N THR A 226 -12.61 -19.55 -22.88
CA THR A 226 -13.30 -20.37 -23.88
C THR A 226 -14.58 -21.02 -23.33
N THR A 227 -15.58 -21.12 -24.18
CA THR A 227 -16.87 -21.76 -23.93
C THR A 227 -17.18 -22.72 -25.10
N ASN A 228 -18.25 -23.50 -24.98
CA ASN A 228 -18.71 -24.37 -26.06
C ASN A 228 -19.29 -23.61 -27.27
N ILE A 229 -19.53 -22.30 -27.16
CA ILE A 229 -20.25 -21.48 -28.15
C ILE A 229 -19.51 -20.22 -28.59
N GLY A 230 -18.29 -20.04 -28.08
CA GLY A 230 -17.46 -18.87 -28.35
C GLY A 230 -16.39 -18.68 -27.30
N ARG A 231 -15.79 -17.51 -27.31
CA ARG A 231 -14.71 -17.10 -26.42
C ARG A 231 -15.05 -15.73 -25.86
N ILE A 232 -14.88 -15.59 -24.56
CA ILE A 232 -15.09 -14.34 -23.83
C ILE A 232 -13.75 -13.64 -23.76
N ASP A 233 -13.68 -12.34 -24.09
CA ASP A 233 -12.40 -11.63 -24.08
C ASP A 233 -11.81 -11.55 -22.66
N CYS A 234 -12.61 -11.19 -21.65
CA CYS A 234 -12.15 -11.10 -20.28
C CYS A 234 -13.27 -11.33 -19.25
N VAL A 235 -12.95 -12.08 -18.20
CA VAL A 235 -13.81 -12.22 -17.03
C VAL A 235 -13.08 -11.72 -15.79
N ILE A 236 -13.70 -10.83 -15.02
CA ILE A 236 -13.20 -10.36 -13.72
C ILE A 236 -14.04 -10.99 -12.61
N ARG A 237 -13.39 -11.70 -11.68
CA ARG A 237 -14.05 -12.36 -10.56
C ARG A 237 -13.83 -11.60 -9.27
N PHE A 238 -14.91 -11.45 -8.53
CA PHE A 238 -14.91 -11.06 -7.14
C PHE A 238 -15.47 -12.20 -6.29
N SER A 239 -15.29 -12.10 -4.98
CA SER A 239 -15.85 -13.07 -4.02
C SER A 239 -17.37 -13.17 -4.13
N ASN A 240 -18.07 -12.07 -4.48
CA ASN A 240 -19.52 -12.00 -4.49
C ASN A 240 -20.14 -11.59 -5.83
N LYS A 241 -19.39 -11.42 -6.92
CA LYS A 241 -19.90 -11.05 -8.26
C LYS A 241 -18.90 -11.35 -9.37
N ILE A 242 -19.38 -11.32 -10.61
CA ILE A 242 -18.58 -11.57 -11.81
C ILE A 242 -18.88 -10.49 -12.85
N TYR A 243 -17.85 -9.96 -13.50
CA TYR A 243 -17.97 -9.13 -14.69
C TYR A 243 -17.48 -9.90 -15.91
N ILE A 244 -18.28 -9.91 -16.97
CA ILE A 244 -17.95 -10.44 -18.29
C ILE A 244 -17.75 -9.24 -19.21
N LEU A 245 -16.56 -9.13 -19.78
CA LEU A 245 -16.16 -8.04 -20.65
C LEU A 245 -15.99 -8.58 -22.07
N GLU A 246 -16.49 -7.81 -23.04
CA GLU A 246 -16.24 -8.00 -24.46
C GLU A 246 -15.77 -6.67 -25.04
N PHE A 247 -14.77 -6.72 -25.90
CA PHE A 247 -14.14 -5.56 -26.48
C PHE A 247 -14.39 -5.54 -27.99
N LYS A 248 -14.55 -4.35 -28.56
CA LYS A 248 -14.59 -4.11 -30.01
C LYS A 248 -13.61 -3.01 -30.36
N PHE A 249 -12.97 -3.13 -31.50
CA PHE A 249 -12.07 -2.11 -32.03
C PHE A 249 -12.56 -1.65 -33.40
N SER A 250 -12.81 -0.35 -33.54
CA SER A 250 -13.32 0.24 -34.76
C SER A 250 -12.53 1.46 -35.21
N LEU A 251 -12.65 1.79 -36.50
CA LEU A 251 -12.09 3.03 -37.07
C LEU A 251 -12.82 4.26 -36.55
N ASP A 252 -14.16 4.30 -36.66
CA ASP A 252 -14.97 5.46 -36.26
C ASP A 252 -16.41 5.14 -35.80
N SER A 253 -16.73 3.89 -35.45
CA SER A 253 -18.05 3.51 -34.92
C SER A 253 -18.03 3.31 -33.41
N ASP A 254 -19.19 3.47 -32.77
CA ASP A 254 -19.40 3.00 -31.41
C ASP A 254 -20.05 1.61 -31.46
N ASP A 255 -19.22 0.59 -31.20
CA ASP A 255 -19.63 -0.82 -31.26
C ASP A 255 -19.85 -1.40 -29.85
N SER A 256 -20.04 -0.54 -28.84
CA SER A 256 -20.19 -0.97 -27.45
C SER A 256 -21.49 -1.75 -27.20
N GLN A 257 -22.53 -1.45 -27.98
CA GLN A 257 -23.79 -2.20 -27.95
C GLN A 257 -23.62 -3.58 -28.58
N GLU A 258 -22.92 -3.68 -29.72
CA GLU A 258 -22.62 -4.97 -30.35
C GLU A 258 -21.82 -5.88 -29.41
N ALA A 259 -20.83 -5.31 -28.71
CA ALA A 259 -20.07 -6.03 -27.69
C ALA A 259 -20.96 -6.56 -26.55
N LEU A 260 -21.90 -5.74 -26.06
CA LEU A 260 -22.84 -6.14 -25.02
C LEU A 260 -23.81 -7.23 -25.52
N ASP A 261 -24.36 -7.05 -26.72
CA ASP A 261 -25.29 -7.98 -27.36
C ASP A 261 -24.62 -9.34 -27.58
N GLN A 262 -23.34 -9.35 -27.99
CA GLN A 262 -22.57 -10.58 -28.13
C GLN A 262 -22.50 -11.38 -26.81
N ILE A 263 -22.31 -10.73 -25.66
CA ILE A 263 -22.32 -11.41 -24.34
C ILE A 263 -23.68 -12.05 -24.06
N ILE A 264 -24.77 -11.34 -24.39
CA ILE A 264 -26.15 -11.74 -24.11
C ILE A 264 -26.58 -12.86 -25.04
N GLU A 265 -26.43 -12.69 -26.35
CA GLU A 265 -26.84 -13.64 -27.39
C GLU A 265 -26.07 -14.96 -27.32
N LYS A 266 -24.78 -14.89 -26.97
CA LYS A 266 -23.96 -16.08 -26.74
C LYS A 266 -24.17 -16.67 -25.35
N GLU A 267 -25.07 -16.13 -24.53
CA GLU A 267 -25.35 -16.60 -23.17
C GLU A 267 -24.08 -16.89 -22.34
N TYR A 268 -23.04 -16.07 -22.46
CA TYR A 268 -21.75 -16.35 -21.81
C TYR A 268 -21.87 -16.46 -20.28
N ALA A 269 -22.86 -15.79 -19.69
CA ALA A 269 -23.21 -15.92 -18.27
C ALA A 269 -23.59 -17.36 -17.85
N SER A 270 -24.07 -18.21 -18.77
CA SER A 270 -24.47 -19.59 -18.49
C SER A 270 -23.35 -20.43 -17.88
N LYS A 271 -22.08 -20.18 -18.26
CA LYS A 271 -20.89 -20.83 -17.69
C LYS A 271 -20.75 -20.62 -16.17
N TYR A 272 -21.26 -19.49 -15.67
CA TYR A 272 -21.06 -19.04 -14.29
C TYR A 272 -22.31 -19.18 -13.40
N LYS A 273 -23.44 -19.64 -13.95
CA LYS A 273 -24.73 -19.75 -13.23
C LYS A 273 -24.64 -20.56 -11.93
N LEU A 274 -23.83 -21.63 -11.89
CA LEU A 274 -23.68 -22.48 -10.71
C LEU A 274 -22.98 -21.77 -9.53
N GLU A 275 -22.25 -20.67 -9.77
CA GLU A 275 -21.61 -19.90 -8.72
C GLU A 275 -22.60 -19.07 -7.89
N LYS A 276 -23.85 -18.91 -8.35
CA LYS A 276 -24.91 -18.14 -7.68
C LYS A 276 -24.48 -16.70 -7.32
N LYS A 277 -23.59 -16.11 -8.11
CA LYS A 277 -23.15 -14.72 -7.99
C LYS A 277 -23.89 -13.86 -9.00
N PRO A 278 -24.21 -12.59 -8.69
CA PRO A 278 -24.59 -11.60 -9.69
C PRO A 278 -23.55 -11.50 -10.81
N ILE A 279 -24.02 -11.47 -12.06
CA ILE A 279 -23.18 -11.36 -13.25
C ILE A 279 -23.49 -10.04 -13.94
N PHE A 280 -22.45 -9.32 -14.34
CA PHE A 280 -22.54 -8.05 -15.06
C PHE A 280 -21.87 -8.21 -16.41
N ALA A 281 -22.53 -7.77 -17.48
CA ALA A 281 -21.98 -7.69 -18.81
C ALA A 281 -21.51 -6.26 -19.09
N LEU A 282 -20.32 -6.12 -19.68
CA LEU A 282 -19.70 -4.86 -20.02
C LEU A 282 -19.11 -4.92 -21.44
N GLY A 283 -19.80 -4.30 -22.40
CA GLY A 283 -19.31 -4.11 -23.76
C GLY A 283 -18.53 -2.82 -23.88
N ILE A 284 -17.29 -2.87 -24.36
CA ILE A 284 -16.39 -1.71 -24.49
C ILE A 284 -16.00 -1.54 -25.96
N SER A 285 -16.13 -0.31 -26.48
CA SER A 285 -15.69 0.02 -27.83
C SER A 285 -14.45 0.92 -27.78
N PHE A 286 -13.34 0.38 -28.26
CA PHE A 286 -12.12 1.12 -28.58
C PHE A 286 -12.23 1.73 -29.97
N ASN A 287 -11.65 2.91 -30.11
CA ASN A 287 -11.66 3.63 -31.37
C ASN A 287 -10.25 4.07 -31.77
N GLN A 288 -9.93 3.81 -33.03
CA GLN A 288 -8.63 4.10 -33.61
C GLN A 288 -8.32 5.60 -33.67
N ASN A 289 -9.28 6.42 -34.08
CA ASN A 289 -9.06 7.86 -34.30
C ASN A 289 -8.75 8.60 -32.99
N ILE A 290 -9.46 8.27 -31.90
CA ILE A 290 -9.20 8.88 -30.58
C ILE A 290 -8.19 8.09 -29.75
N ARG A 291 -7.73 6.93 -30.25
CA ARG A 291 -6.79 6.00 -29.59
C ARG A 291 -7.17 5.66 -28.14
N ASN A 292 -8.47 5.52 -27.90
CA ASN A 292 -9.05 5.37 -26.57
C ASN A 292 -10.42 4.67 -26.63
N ILE A 293 -11.03 4.43 -25.48
CA ILE A 293 -12.41 3.96 -25.35
C ILE A 293 -13.35 5.07 -25.83
N LYS A 294 -14.10 4.81 -26.91
CA LYS A 294 -15.13 5.70 -27.44
C LYS A 294 -16.39 5.65 -26.58
N ASN A 295 -16.84 4.44 -26.23
CA ASN A 295 -18.00 4.25 -25.37
C ASN A 295 -18.01 2.88 -24.68
N TYR A 296 -18.96 2.70 -23.77
CA TYR A 296 -19.25 1.42 -23.13
C TYR A 296 -20.76 1.23 -22.90
N LYS A 297 -21.20 -0.02 -22.84
CA LYS A 297 -22.53 -0.43 -22.39
C LYS A 297 -22.39 -1.43 -21.27
N PHE A 298 -23.23 -1.30 -20.25
CA PHE A 298 -23.21 -2.22 -19.11
C PHE A 298 -24.63 -2.66 -18.76
N GLN A 299 -24.77 -3.92 -18.35
CA GLN A 299 -26.04 -4.48 -17.91
C GLN A 299 -25.80 -5.56 -16.84
N LYS A 300 -26.68 -5.62 -15.84
CA LYS A 300 -26.75 -6.75 -14.93
C LYS A 300 -27.59 -7.87 -15.56
N LEU A 301 -27.06 -9.09 -15.57
CA LEU A 301 -27.71 -10.29 -16.12
C LEU A 301 -28.44 -11.10 -15.04
#